data_AF-A0A1I0QYM5-F1
#
_entry.id   AF-A0A1I0QYM5-F1
#
_cell.length_a   1.000
_cell.length_b   1.000
_cell.length_c   1.000
_cell.angle_alpha   90.00
_cell.angle_beta   90.00
_cell.angle_gamma   90.00
#
_symmetry.space_group_name_H-M   'P 1'
#
loop_
_entity.id
_entity.type
_entity.pdbx_description
1 polymer ?
#
loop_
_entity_poly.entity_id
_entity_poly.type
_entity_poly.pdbx_seq_one_letter_code
_entity_poly.pdbx_strand_id
1 'polypeptide(L)' 'MPSSVVAHMIYKAETRTLRIIFVSGMVYDYKDVPEEEYLAMKSSGSKGTYLNTHIKGHYDFEKIS' A
#
# COMPACT_ATOMS: atom_id res chain seq x y z
N MET A 1 -9.61 6.57 9.83
CA MET A 1 -8.81 7.76 9.47
C MET A 1 -8.81 7.88 7.95
N PRO A 2 -9.43 8.92 7.38
CA PRO A 2 -9.36 9.15 5.94
C PRO A 2 -7.94 9.57 5.55
N SER A 3 -7.29 8.87 4.63
CA SER A 3 -6.10 9.40 3.96
C SER A 3 -6.55 10.17 2.72
N SER A 4 -5.90 11.28 2.43
CA SER A 4 -6.14 12.07 1.21
C SER A 4 -5.70 11.37 -0.08
N VAL A 5 -4.86 10.34 0.03
CA VAL A 5 -4.25 9.66 -1.13
C VAL A 5 -4.67 8.20 -1.21
N VAL A 6 -4.70 7.49 -0.06
CA VAL A 6 -5.02 6.07 0.01
C VAL A 6 -6.45 5.90 0.48
N ALA A 7 -7.35 5.41 -0.38
CA ALA A 7 -8.72 5.10 0.01
C ALA A 7 -8.77 3.81 0.83
N HIS A 8 -8.17 2.74 0.30
CA HIS A 8 -8.16 1.43 0.95
C HIS A 8 -6.82 0.70 0.77
N MET A 9 -6.55 -0.21 1.70
CA MET A 9 -5.39 -1.10 1.68
C MET A 9 -5.85 -2.51 1.98
N ILE A 10 -5.38 -3.47 1.19
CA ILE A 10 -5.67 -4.90 1.40
C ILE A 10 -4.34 -5.62 1.37
N TYR A 11 -4.10 -6.46 2.38
CA TYR A 11 -2.89 -7.28 2.45
C TYR A 11 -3.23 -8.76 2.32
N LYS A 12 -2.52 -9.45 1.43
CA LYS A 12 -2.62 -10.90 1.25
C LYS A 12 -1.33 -11.53 1.76
N ALA A 13 -1.38 -12.12 2.96
CA ALA A 13 -0.21 -12.73 3.59
C ALA A 13 0.36 -13.91 2.79
N GLU A 14 -0.53 -14.72 2.19
CA GLU A 14 -0.16 -15.89 1.37
C GLU A 14 0.77 -15.54 0.21
N THR A 15 0.56 -14.39 -0.42
CA THR A 15 1.31 -13.91 -1.58
C THR A 15 2.15 -12.67 -1.29
N ARG A 16 2.25 -12.28 -0.01
CA ARG A 16 2.91 -11.04 0.45
C ARG A 16 2.56 -9.83 -0.42
N THR A 17 1.30 -9.72 -0.81
CA THR A 17 0.86 -8.69 -1.76
C THR A 17 0.10 -7.60 -1.02
N LEU A 18 0.57 -6.37 -1.16
CA LEU A 18 -0.09 -5.17 -0.66
C LEU A 18 -0.83 -4.47 -1.80
N ARG A 19 -2.16 -4.55 -1.80
CA ARG A 19 -3.02 -3.81 -2.71
C ARG A 19 -3.34 -2.43 -2.15
N ILE A 20 -3.06 -1.41 -2.93
CA ILE A 20 -3.39 -0.01 -2.63
C ILE A 20 -4.45 0.47 -3.61
N ILE A 21 -5.56 0.94 -3.05
CA ILE A 21 -6.62 1.62 -3.80
C ILE A 21 -6.49 3.11 -3.47
N PHE A 22 -6.16 3.91 -4.48
CA PHE A 22 -6.02 5.35 -4.34
C PHE A 22 -7.40 6.02 -4.35
N VAL A 23 -7.49 7.22 -3.75
CA VAL A 23 -8.71 8.05 -3.78
C VAL A 23 -9.13 8.40 -5.21
N SER A 24 -8.19 8.43 -6.15
CA SER A 24 -8.46 8.60 -7.59
C SER A 24 -9.11 7.38 -8.26
N GLY A 25 -9.22 6.25 -7.57
CA GLY A 25 -9.72 4.97 -8.11
C GLY A 25 -8.66 4.08 -8.74
N MET A 26 -7.41 4.55 -8.87
CA MET A 26 -6.32 3.70 -9.37
C MET A 26 -6.01 2.58 -8.38
N VAL A 27 -5.73 1.39 -8.89
CA VAL A 27 -5.43 0.20 -8.07
C VAL A 27 -4.09 -0.38 -8.44
N TYR A 28 -3.25 -0.59 -7.43
CA TYR A 28 -1.91 -1.15 -7.58
C TYR A 28 -1.68 -2.29 -6.62
N ASP A 29 -1.03 -3.35 -7.09
CA ASP A 29 -0.55 -4.46 -6.26
C ASP A 29 0.97 -4.37 -6.15
N TYR A 30 1.47 -4.13 -4.93
CA TYR A 30 2.88 -4.21 -4.59
C TYR A 30 3.21 -5.64 -4.14
N LYS A 31 4.27 -6.22 -4.69
CA LYS A 31 4.68 -7.60 -4.49
C LYS A 31 5.78 -7.71 -3.43
N ASP A 32 5.86 -8.89 -2.81
CA ASP A 32 6.86 -9.24 -1.79
C ASP A 32 6.96 -8.25 -0.63
N VAL A 33 5.86 -7.58 -0.31
CA VAL A 33 5.79 -6.63 0.82
C VAL A 33 5.68 -7.42 2.13
N PRO A 34 6.63 -7.27 3.06
CA PRO A 34 6.55 -7.89 4.38
C PRO A 34 5.30 -7.45 5.15
N GLU A 35 4.78 -8.34 6.02
CA GLU A 35 3.60 -8.02 6.82
C GLU A 35 3.86 -6.85 7.80
N GLU A 36 5.09 -6.74 8.30
CA GLU A 36 5.52 -5.62 9.15
C GLU A 36 5.35 -4.26 8.47
N GLU A 37 5.66 -4.14 7.18
CA GLU A 37 5.48 -2.92 6.40
C GLU A 37 3.99 -2.57 6.25
N TYR A 38 3.15 -3.57 6.03
CA TYR A 38 1.70 -3.39 6.02
C TYR A 38 1.18 -2.90 7.39
N LEU A 39 1.63 -3.51 8.49
CA LEU A 39 1.21 -3.14 9.85
C LEU A 39 1.72 -1.75 10.25
N ALA A 40 2.96 -1.41 9.89
CA ALA A 40 3.55 -0.10 10.10
C ALA A 40 2.81 0.97 9.28
N MET A 41 2.54 0.70 7.99
CA MET A 41 1.71 1.58 7.16
C MET A 41 0.31 1.73 7.75
N LYS A 42 -0.33 0.64 8.19
CA LYS A 42 -1.66 0.67 8.81
C LYS A 42 -1.70 1.49 10.10
N SER A 43 -0.61 1.51 10.86
CA SER A 43 -0.47 2.28 12.11
C SER A 43 0.01 3.72 11.89
N SER A 44 0.54 4.05 10.71
CA SER A 44 1.11 5.38 10.45
C SER A 44 0.08 6.52 10.45
N GLY A 45 0.48 7.71 10.92
CA GLY A 45 -0.39 8.90 10.88
C GLY A 45 -0.67 9.43 9.46
N SER A 46 0.21 9.10 8.49
CA SER A 46 0.08 9.48 7.08
C SER A 46 0.37 8.31 6.15
N LYS A 47 -0.68 7.69 5.63
CA LYS A 47 -0.59 6.56 4.68
C LYS A 47 0.14 6.94 3.40
N GLY A 48 -0.15 8.12 2.86
CA GLY A 48 0.48 8.61 1.63
C GLY A 48 1.99 8.83 1.80
N THR A 49 2.40 9.44 2.93
CA THR A 49 3.83 9.63 3.22
C THR A 49 4.54 8.30 3.38
N TYR A 50 3.97 7.37 4.16
CA TYR A 50 4.55 6.04 4.35
C TYR A 50 4.70 5.30 3.01
N LEU A 51 3.64 5.29 2.19
CA LEU A 51 3.65 4.66 0.87
C LEU A 51 4.75 5.22 -0.02
N ASN A 52 4.91 6.55 -0.07
CA ASN A 52 5.92 7.17 -0.92
C ASN A 52 7.36 6.96 -0.42
N THR A 53 7.55 6.68 0.86
CA THR A 53 8.89 6.60 1.49
C THR A 53 9.39 5.19 1.70
N HIS A 54 8.49 4.23 1.97
CA HIS A 54 8.86 2.86 2.33
C HIS A 54 8.41 1.83 1.28
N ILE A 55 7.38 2.14 0.48
CA ILE A 55 6.80 1.16 -0.45
C ILE A 55 7.12 1.48 -1.92
N LYS A 56 6.82 2.70 -2.38
CA LYS A 56 7.07 3.10 -3.76
C LYS A 56 8.56 3.13 -4.06
N GLY A 57 8.94 2.49 -5.17
CA GLY A 57 10.34 2.38 -5.58
C GLY A 57 11.14 1.33 -4.79
N HIS A 58 10.57 0.75 -3.74
CA HIS A 58 11.19 -0.33 -2.95
C HIS A 58 10.65 -1.71 -3.31
N TYR A 59 9.41 -1.78 -3.80
CA TYR A 59 8.76 -3.02 -4.20
C TYR A 59 8.29 -2.94 -5.64
N ASP A 60 8.40 -4.08 -6.33
CA ASP A 60 7.80 -4.27 -7.64
C ASP A 60 6.28 -4.14 -7.53
N PHE A 61 5.69 -3.53 -8.54
CA PHE A 61 4.26 -3.27 -8.56
C PHE A 61 3.66 -3.45 -9.94
N GLU A 62 2.39 -3.82 -9.94
CA GLU A 62 1.57 -3.87 -11.13
C GLU A 62 0.34 -2.97 -10.96
N LYS A 63 -0.04 -2.30 -12.05
CA LYS A 63 -1.31 -1.57 -12.11
C LYS A 63 -2.42 -2.55 -12.47
N ILE A 64 -3.45 -2.61 -11.65
CA ILE A 64 -4.62 -3.49 -11.85
C ILE A 64 -5.74 -2.76 -12.59
N SER A 65 -5.94 -1.46 -12.30
CA SER A 65 -6.95 -0.59 -12.95
C SER A 65 -6.51 0.86 -12.96
#